data_AF-A0A8H6GH69-F1
#
_entry.id   AF-A0A8H6GH69-F1
#
_cell.length_a   1.000
_cell.length_b   1.000
_cell.length_c   1.000
_cell.angle_alpha   90.00
_cell.angle_beta   90.00
_cell.angle_gamma   90.00
#
_symmetry.space_group_name_H-M   'P 1'
#
loop_
_entity.id
_entity.type
_entity.pdbx_description
1 polymer ?
#
loop_
_entity_poly.entity_id
_entity_poly.type
_entity_poly.pdbx_seq_one_letter_code
_entity_poly.pdbx_strand_id
1 'polypeptide(L)'
;MIISYTTTNNGMDQVGSLYLSRALEMSKSMDLFGPTTHPGDPDLDKARVFTAWALYSWQALFNFSFFRPPPITKPPVISRPDANVSPEWYGEVWMQYPHTPTRNRLHVGHKLQAEVQLRHIMNELGSLMFGESSSGSLTIDEIVRIKTKLDDWKNSLPECLQPKNLVFPLQLSLHVQYQQLLMGFMQIVLKSEHKESPQILAVCSGKAPETVLNEAKIMLETIMRLYYTRHNFEFYDPWIAFALTAIGNAVVADLAEGSDNDPQITAGYRSTLILAAQGLSKQARNYHVSRLLAIQLQKAMKPEDLQLVQTHAMAAYMEDDEQALIAEHSDSLWPIPGLAVMTEDPERTRLKNLIAGVQDLDMQSV
;
A
#
# COMPACT_ATOMS: atom_id res chain seq x y z
N MET A 1 9.57 -8.03 -14.20
CA MET A 1 8.51 -7.40 -13.39
C MET A 1 7.80 -8.40 -12.48
N ILE A 2 7.17 -9.46 -13.01
CA ILE A 2 6.44 -10.46 -12.19
C ILE A 2 7.32 -11.04 -11.06
N ILE A 3 8.54 -11.45 -11.38
CA ILE A 3 9.47 -11.97 -10.37
C ILE A 3 9.80 -10.93 -9.30
N SER A 4 10.00 -9.66 -9.69
CA SER A 4 10.23 -8.54 -8.75
C SER A 4 9.03 -8.35 -7.80
N TYR A 5 7.81 -8.39 -8.35
CA TYR A 5 6.57 -8.33 -7.57
C TYR A 5 6.47 -9.47 -6.57
N THR A 6 6.61 -10.71 -7.03
CA THR A 6 6.43 -11.90 -6.20
C THR A 6 7.47 -11.98 -5.09
N THR A 7 8.75 -11.77 -5.41
CA THR A 7 9.84 -11.82 -4.41
C THR A 7 9.70 -10.72 -3.35
N THR A 8 9.32 -9.51 -3.76
CA THR A 8 9.07 -8.40 -2.82
C THR A 8 7.99 -8.73 -1.80
N ASN A 9 6.83 -9.19 -2.27
CA ASN A 9 5.69 -9.48 -1.39
C ASN A 9 5.95 -10.71 -0.51
N ASN A 10 6.97 -11.49 -0.84
CA ASN A 10 7.50 -12.59 -0.05
C ASN A 10 8.84 -12.19 0.58
N GLY A 11 8.98 -10.98 1.13
CA GLY A 11 10.06 -10.65 2.08
C GLY A 11 11.49 -10.73 1.54
N MET A 12 11.64 -10.92 0.24
CA MET A 12 12.89 -10.96 -0.51
C MET A 12 13.01 -9.68 -1.36
N ASP A 13 12.69 -8.53 -0.80
CA ASP A 13 12.62 -7.26 -1.54
C ASP A 13 13.98 -6.78 -2.08
N GLN A 14 15.11 -7.24 -1.53
CA GLN A 14 16.41 -7.03 -2.16
C GLN A 14 16.51 -7.78 -3.49
N VAL A 15 16.11 -9.06 -3.52
CA VAL A 15 16.02 -9.84 -4.77
C VAL A 15 15.01 -9.21 -5.71
N GLY A 16 13.87 -8.75 -5.17
CA GLY A 16 12.87 -8.00 -5.91
C GLY A 16 13.42 -6.72 -6.55
N SER A 17 14.30 -6.01 -5.83
CA SER A 17 15.00 -4.80 -6.30
C SER A 17 15.97 -5.13 -7.43
N LEU A 18 16.72 -6.23 -7.35
CA LEU A 18 17.63 -6.67 -8.43
C LEU A 18 16.85 -6.95 -9.72
N TYR A 19 15.75 -7.70 -9.64
CA TYR A 19 14.92 -7.98 -10.81
C TYR A 19 14.23 -6.72 -11.36
N LEU A 20 13.89 -5.76 -10.51
CA LEU A 20 13.39 -4.46 -10.96
C LEU A 20 14.47 -3.70 -11.72
N SER A 21 15.67 -3.59 -11.16
CA SER A 21 16.80 -2.92 -11.81
C SER A 21 17.08 -3.51 -13.19
N ARG A 22 17.13 -4.84 -13.28
CA ARG A 22 17.34 -5.52 -14.56
C ARG A 22 16.22 -5.25 -15.57
N ALA A 23 14.96 -5.23 -15.13
CA ALA A 23 13.84 -4.87 -15.99
C ALA A 23 13.94 -3.42 -16.51
N LEU A 24 14.41 -2.50 -15.67
CA LEU A 24 14.65 -1.10 -16.04
C LEU A 24 15.78 -0.98 -17.07
N GLU A 25 16.91 -1.68 -16.88
CA GLU A 25 17.99 -1.72 -17.88
C GLU A 25 17.52 -2.24 -19.23
N MET A 26 16.78 -3.36 -19.23
CA MET A 26 16.22 -3.94 -20.46
C MET A 26 15.25 -2.95 -21.13
N SER A 27 14.39 -2.30 -20.35
CA SER A 27 13.44 -1.31 -20.89
C SER A 27 14.14 -0.12 -21.55
N LYS A 28 15.29 0.32 -21.02
CA LYS A 28 16.12 1.36 -21.64
C LYS A 28 16.73 0.87 -22.95
N SER A 29 17.28 -0.36 -22.96
CA SER A 29 17.87 -0.94 -24.17
C SER A 29 16.86 -1.14 -25.31
N MET A 30 15.59 -1.34 -24.97
CA MET A 30 14.49 -1.51 -25.92
C MET A 30 13.81 -0.19 -26.30
N ASP A 31 14.26 0.95 -25.77
CA ASP A 31 13.57 2.25 -25.85
C ASP A 31 12.07 2.16 -25.50
N LEU A 32 11.75 1.44 -24.42
CA LEU A 32 10.37 1.12 -24.06
C LEU A 32 9.58 2.36 -23.57
N PHE A 33 10.29 3.34 -23.00
CA PHE A 33 9.71 4.60 -22.53
C PHE A 33 9.74 5.72 -23.58
N GLY A 34 10.48 5.52 -24.67
CA GLY A 34 10.62 6.49 -25.74
C GLY A 34 9.51 6.40 -26.79
N PRO A 35 9.68 7.11 -27.92
CA PRO A 35 8.68 7.20 -28.98
C PRO A 35 8.73 6.03 -29.98
N THR A 36 9.58 5.02 -29.77
CA THR A 36 9.75 3.91 -30.71
C THR A 36 8.46 3.09 -30.88
N THR A 37 7.96 3.05 -32.12
CA THR A 37 6.80 2.25 -32.57
C THR A 37 7.21 1.25 -33.65
N HIS A 38 6.34 0.26 -33.86
CA HIS A 38 6.48 -0.82 -34.84
C HIS A 38 5.22 -0.86 -35.72
N PRO A 39 5.08 0.07 -36.69
CA PRO A 39 3.86 0.21 -37.49
C PRO A 39 3.41 -1.06 -38.25
N GLY A 40 4.33 -2.01 -38.47
CA GLY A 40 4.04 -3.30 -39.11
C GLY A 40 3.53 -4.39 -38.16
N ASP A 41 3.49 -4.13 -36.84
CA ASP A 41 3.11 -5.09 -35.80
C ASP A 41 2.32 -4.40 -34.67
N PRO A 42 1.00 -4.21 -34.82
CA PRO A 42 0.18 -3.50 -33.85
C PRO A 42 0.07 -4.24 -32.50
N ASP A 43 0.21 -5.57 -32.50
CA ASP A 43 0.19 -6.36 -31.26
C ASP A 43 1.48 -6.16 -30.46
N LEU A 44 2.63 -6.08 -31.14
CA LEU A 44 3.88 -5.70 -30.50
C LEU A 44 3.83 -4.27 -29.93
N ASP A 45 3.28 -3.30 -30.66
CA ASP A 45 3.13 -1.94 -30.17
C ASP A 45 2.24 -1.87 -28.92
N LYS A 46 1.11 -2.57 -28.96
CA LYS A 46 0.23 -2.71 -27.79
C LYS A 46 0.96 -3.33 -26.60
N ALA A 47 1.68 -4.42 -26.81
CA ALA A 47 2.44 -5.09 -25.75
C ALA A 47 3.52 -4.18 -25.15
N ARG A 48 4.22 -3.40 -25.98
CA ARG A 48 5.24 -2.44 -25.54
C ARG A 48 4.63 -1.33 -24.70
N VAL A 49 3.56 -0.69 -25.17
CA VAL A 49 2.87 0.38 -24.42
C VAL A 49 2.36 -0.16 -23.08
N PHE A 50 1.69 -1.31 -23.07
CA PHE A 50 1.20 -1.92 -21.83
C PHE A 50 2.35 -2.18 -20.85
N THR A 51 3.45 -2.76 -21.34
CA THR A 51 4.62 -3.09 -20.52
C THR A 51 5.32 -1.85 -19.97
N ALA A 52 5.46 -0.78 -20.78
CA ALA A 52 6.06 0.49 -20.35
C ALA A 52 5.30 1.07 -19.17
N TRP A 53 3.98 1.17 -19.29
CA TRP A 53 3.13 1.73 -18.25
C TRP A 53 3.04 0.84 -17.00
N ALA A 54 2.99 -0.48 -17.18
CA ALA A 54 3.04 -1.41 -16.05
C ALA A 54 4.38 -1.32 -15.30
N LEU A 55 5.51 -1.20 -16.00
CA LEU A 55 6.82 -1.04 -15.37
C LEU A 55 6.96 0.30 -14.65
N TYR A 56 6.49 1.39 -15.27
CA TYR A 56 6.42 2.71 -14.63
C TYR A 56 5.59 2.70 -13.34
N SER A 57 4.43 2.06 -13.40
CA SER A 57 3.50 1.92 -12.27
C SER A 57 4.12 1.12 -11.14
N TRP A 58 4.68 -0.06 -11.45
CA TRP A 58 5.30 -0.94 -10.47
C TRP A 58 6.51 -0.30 -9.80
N GLN A 59 7.43 0.31 -10.56
CA GLN A 59 8.60 0.95 -9.97
C GLN A 59 8.23 2.13 -9.06
N ALA A 60 7.20 2.90 -9.43
CA ALA A 60 6.76 4.04 -8.63
C ALA A 60 6.22 3.59 -7.26
N LEU A 61 5.30 2.62 -7.28
CA LEU A 61 4.80 1.98 -6.07
C LEU A 61 5.93 1.39 -5.22
N PHE A 62 6.75 0.55 -5.85
CA PHE A 62 7.76 -0.22 -5.15
C PHE A 62 8.75 0.69 -4.45
N ASN A 63 9.32 1.68 -5.15
CA ASN A 63 10.30 2.57 -4.52
C ASN A 63 9.65 3.48 -3.48
N PHE A 64 8.44 3.98 -3.73
CA PHE A 64 7.72 4.80 -2.76
C PHE A 64 7.45 4.05 -1.45
N SER A 65 6.99 2.79 -1.52
CA SER A 65 6.72 1.96 -0.34
C SER A 65 7.96 1.63 0.49
N PHE A 66 9.17 1.81 -0.07
CA PHE A 66 10.45 1.59 0.61
C PHE A 66 11.18 2.90 0.93
N PHE A 67 10.52 4.05 0.76
CA PHE A 67 11.08 5.39 0.96
C PHE A 67 12.33 5.66 0.12
N ARG A 68 12.28 5.22 -1.15
CA ARG A 68 13.37 5.38 -2.12
C ARG A 68 12.95 6.32 -3.25
N PRO A 69 13.90 7.07 -3.85
CA PRO A 69 13.62 7.82 -5.05
C PRO A 69 13.21 6.88 -6.18
N PRO A 70 12.25 7.28 -7.03
CA PRO A 70 11.91 6.49 -8.20
C PRO A 70 13.05 6.57 -9.24
N PRO A 71 13.53 5.42 -9.76
CA PRO A 71 14.54 5.38 -10.83
C PRO A 71 14.06 6.01 -12.15
N ILE A 72 12.75 6.10 -12.35
CA ILE A 72 12.12 6.75 -13.50
C ILE A 72 11.16 7.81 -12.99
N THR A 73 11.42 9.07 -13.33
CA THR A 73 10.63 10.24 -12.91
C THR A 73 9.63 10.71 -13.98
N LYS A 74 9.87 10.38 -15.24
CA LYS A 74 8.99 10.75 -16.35
C LYS A 74 8.14 9.56 -16.81
N PRO A 75 6.85 9.76 -17.09
CA PRO A 75 6.01 8.71 -17.64
C PRO A 75 6.47 8.30 -19.06
N PRO A 76 6.04 7.13 -19.57
CA PRO A 76 6.25 6.78 -20.97
C PRO A 76 5.75 7.86 -21.94
N VAL A 77 6.50 8.10 -23.02
CA VAL A 77 6.15 9.12 -24.04
C VAL A 77 4.87 8.77 -24.77
N ILE A 78 4.67 7.49 -25.08
CA ILE A 78 3.45 7.01 -25.76
C ILE A 78 2.34 6.87 -24.71
N SER A 79 1.32 7.71 -24.84
CA SER A 79 0.11 7.65 -24.01
C SER A 79 -0.64 6.34 -24.21
N ARG A 80 -1.28 5.87 -23.14
CA ARG A 80 -2.25 4.76 -23.23
C ARG A 80 -3.56 5.25 -23.85
N PRO A 81 -4.31 4.39 -24.56
CA PRO A 81 -5.66 4.72 -25.00
C PRO A 81 -6.61 4.98 -23.81
N ASP A 82 -7.58 5.89 -23.96
CA ASP A 82 -8.59 6.12 -22.92
C ASP A 82 -9.50 4.88 -22.80
N ALA A 83 -9.67 4.34 -21.59
CA ALA A 83 -10.49 3.15 -21.35
C ALA A 83 -11.99 3.36 -21.64
N ASN A 84 -12.47 4.61 -21.68
CA ASN A 84 -13.84 4.94 -22.09
C ASN A 84 -14.01 4.95 -23.61
N VAL A 85 -12.94 5.25 -24.35
CA VAL A 85 -12.96 5.40 -25.81
C VAL A 85 -12.57 4.09 -26.50
N SER A 86 -11.57 3.39 -25.97
CA SER A 86 -11.00 2.16 -26.54
C SER A 86 -10.89 1.03 -25.49
N PRO A 87 -12.00 0.60 -24.88
CA PRO A 87 -11.99 -0.46 -23.86
C PRO A 87 -11.43 -1.80 -24.40
N GLU A 88 -11.64 -2.10 -25.67
CA GLU A 88 -11.14 -3.31 -26.34
C GLU A 88 -9.61 -3.39 -26.40
N TRP A 89 -8.92 -2.25 -26.32
CA TRP A 89 -7.46 -2.25 -26.24
C TRP A 89 -6.98 -2.96 -24.97
N TYR A 90 -7.71 -2.86 -23.86
CA TYR A 90 -7.33 -3.47 -22.59
C TYR A 90 -7.76 -4.94 -22.47
N GLY A 91 -8.74 -5.36 -23.26
CA GLY A 91 -9.47 -6.61 -23.05
C GLY A 91 -10.39 -6.54 -21.82
N GLU A 92 -11.12 -7.60 -21.55
CA GLU A 92 -12.03 -7.68 -20.41
C GLU A 92 -12.05 -9.07 -19.80
N VAL A 93 -12.20 -9.11 -18.47
CA VAL A 93 -12.39 -10.34 -17.71
C VAL A 93 -13.76 -10.30 -17.06
N TRP A 94 -14.51 -11.39 -17.24
CA TRP A 94 -15.85 -11.54 -16.69
C TRP A 94 -15.81 -12.54 -15.55
N MET A 95 -16.29 -12.14 -14.38
CA MET A 95 -16.34 -12.97 -13.18
C MET A 95 -17.78 -13.25 -12.76
N GLN A 96 -18.04 -14.49 -12.38
CA GLN A 96 -19.32 -14.95 -11.86
C GLN A 96 -19.09 -15.55 -10.46
N TYR A 97 -19.75 -14.99 -9.44
CA TYR A 97 -19.71 -15.57 -8.11
C TYR A 97 -20.60 -16.82 -8.04
N PRO A 98 -20.23 -17.85 -7.25
CA PRO A 98 -20.98 -19.10 -7.19
C PRO A 98 -22.48 -18.93 -6.87
N HIS A 99 -22.82 -17.92 -6.07
CA HIS A 99 -24.18 -17.67 -5.60
C HIS A 99 -24.96 -16.68 -6.49
N THR A 100 -24.42 -16.26 -7.65
CA THR A 100 -25.04 -15.24 -8.50
C THR A 100 -25.04 -15.69 -9.97
N PRO A 101 -26.19 -15.65 -10.67
CA PRO A 101 -26.23 -15.99 -12.09
C PRO A 101 -25.61 -14.88 -12.97
N THR A 102 -25.33 -13.70 -12.41
CA THR A 102 -24.83 -12.55 -13.16
C THR A 102 -23.32 -12.58 -13.30
N ARG A 103 -22.86 -12.35 -14.54
CA ARG A 103 -21.46 -12.09 -14.84
C ARG A 103 -21.18 -10.60 -14.70
N ASN A 104 -20.18 -10.26 -13.91
CA ASN A 104 -19.76 -8.90 -13.65
C ASN A 104 -18.40 -8.66 -14.30
N ARG A 105 -18.22 -7.49 -14.91
CA ARG A 105 -16.96 -7.09 -15.53
C ARG A 105 -15.95 -6.69 -14.46
N LEU A 106 -14.68 -7.02 -14.68
CA LEU A 106 -13.60 -6.52 -13.82
C LEU A 106 -13.19 -5.09 -14.16
N HIS A 107 -13.60 -4.58 -15.33
CA HIS A 107 -13.27 -3.23 -15.80
C HIS A 107 -11.76 -3.01 -15.83
N VAL A 108 -11.04 -3.96 -16.42
CA VAL A 108 -9.56 -4.02 -16.41
C VAL A 108 -8.93 -2.71 -16.90
N GLY A 109 -9.45 -2.14 -17.99
CA GLY A 109 -8.97 -0.88 -18.54
C GLY A 109 -9.13 0.29 -17.57
N HIS A 110 -10.33 0.50 -17.01
CA HIS A 110 -10.58 1.54 -16.03
C HIS A 110 -9.72 1.39 -14.77
N LYS A 111 -9.59 0.15 -14.26
CA LYS A 111 -8.76 -0.11 -13.07
C LYS A 111 -7.30 0.19 -13.32
N LEU A 112 -6.75 -0.30 -14.44
CA LEU A 112 -5.36 -0.02 -14.80
C LEU A 112 -5.16 1.48 -15.04
N GLN A 113 -6.15 2.16 -15.61
CA GLN A 113 -6.11 3.60 -15.83
C GLN A 113 -5.93 4.36 -14.52
N ALA A 114 -6.85 4.13 -13.58
CA ALA A 114 -6.87 4.76 -12.27
C ALA A 114 -5.62 4.40 -11.44
N GLU A 115 -5.18 3.13 -11.46
CA GLU A 115 -4.00 2.70 -10.71
C GLU A 115 -2.73 3.44 -11.17
N VAL A 116 -2.50 3.50 -12.48
CA VAL A 116 -1.34 4.21 -13.03
C VAL A 116 -1.36 5.71 -12.69
N GLN A 117 -2.54 6.35 -12.73
CA GLN A 117 -2.67 7.75 -12.34
C GLN A 117 -2.32 7.95 -10.86
N LEU A 118 -2.77 7.06 -9.98
CA LEU A 118 -2.40 7.09 -8.56
C LEU A 118 -0.88 6.87 -8.38
N ARG A 119 -0.30 5.91 -9.11
CA ARG A 119 1.15 5.65 -9.06
C ARG A 119 1.97 6.81 -9.61
N HIS A 120 1.44 7.58 -10.55
CA HIS A 120 2.09 8.81 -11.02
C HIS A 120 2.18 9.84 -9.90
N ILE A 121 1.12 10.04 -9.11
CA ILE A 121 1.14 10.92 -7.93
C ILE A 121 2.16 10.41 -6.90
N MET A 122 2.21 9.09 -6.65
CA MET A 122 3.23 8.49 -5.79
C MET A 122 4.65 8.71 -6.31
N ASN A 123 4.86 8.61 -7.62
CA ASN A 123 6.14 8.84 -8.26
C ASN A 123 6.62 10.28 -8.09
N GLU A 124 5.72 11.25 -8.29
CA GLU A 124 6.01 12.66 -8.05
C GLU A 124 6.36 12.90 -6.58
N LEU A 125 5.52 12.44 -5.66
CA LEU A 125 5.76 12.60 -4.22
C LEU A 125 7.09 11.94 -3.80
N GLY A 126 7.37 10.73 -4.29
CA GLY A 126 8.63 10.04 -4.01
C GLY A 126 9.85 10.77 -4.57
N SER A 127 9.72 11.44 -5.73
CA SER A 127 10.79 12.28 -6.28
C SER A 127 11.05 13.50 -5.41
N LEU A 128 10.00 14.15 -4.90
CA LEU A 128 10.11 15.31 -4.02
C LEU A 128 10.71 14.96 -2.66
N MET A 129 10.32 13.82 -2.09
CA MET A 129 10.75 13.41 -0.76
C MET A 129 12.14 12.77 -0.75
N PHE A 130 12.43 11.91 -1.73
CA PHE A 130 13.58 11.01 -1.68
C PHE A 130 14.59 11.24 -2.81
N GLY A 131 14.34 12.19 -3.71
CA GLY A 131 15.25 12.54 -4.81
C GLY A 131 16.54 13.23 -4.33
N GLU A 132 17.56 13.26 -5.18
CA GLU A 132 18.88 13.86 -4.87
C GLU A 132 18.79 15.34 -4.49
N SER A 133 17.81 16.06 -5.05
CA SER A 133 17.57 17.47 -4.76
C SER A 133 16.60 17.71 -3.60
N SER A 134 16.18 16.68 -2.87
CA SER A 134 15.21 16.85 -1.79
C SER A 134 15.84 17.56 -0.59
N SER A 135 15.10 18.51 -0.01
CA SER A 135 15.42 19.12 1.28
C SER A 135 14.92 18.29 2.46
N GLY A 136 14.32 17.12 2.21
CA GLY A 136 13.63 16.30 3.22
C GLY A 136 12.28 16.87 3.69
N SER A 137 11.87 18.04 3.19
CA SER A 137 10.60 18.71 3.49
C SER A 137 9.94 19.23 2.23
N LEU A 138 8.60 19.25 2.21
CA LEU A 138 7.82 19.78 1.09
C LEU A 138 7.54 21.27 1.30
N THR A 139 7.67 22.04 0.23
CA THR A 139 7.17 23.42 0.20
C THR A 139 5.64 23.45 0.22
N ILE A 140 5.06 24.58 0.61
CA ILE A 140 3.61 24.75 0.64
C ILE A 140 2.94 24.53 -0.73
N ASP A 141 3.57 24.99 -1.81
CA ASP A 141 3.07 24.82 -3.17
C ASP A 141 3.07 23.34 -3.60
N GLU A 142 4.07 22.58 -3.16
CA GLU A 142 4.14 21.14 -3.42
C GLU A 142 3.07 20.37 -2.64
N ILE A 143 2.83 20.74 -1.39
CA ILE A 143 1.75 20.16 -0.58
C ILE A 143 0.39 20.43 -1.25
N VAL A 144 0.10 21.69 -1.60
CA VAL A 144 -1.16 22.05 -2.28
C VAL A 144 -1.29 21.27 -3.58
N ARG A 145 -0.25 21.23 -4.41
CA ARG A 145 -0.25 20.50 -5.70
C ARG A 145 -0.56 19.02 -5.53
N ILE A 146 0.12 18.32 -4.61
CA ILE A 146 -0.08 16.89 -4.39
C ILE A 146 -1.48 16.62 -3.83
N LYS A 147 -1.95 17.43 -2.86
CA LYS A 147 -3.30 17.28 -2.30
C LYS A 147 -4.39 17.47 -3.36
N THR A 148 -4.27 18.48 -4.21
CA THR A 148 -5.20 18.70 -5.33
C THR A 148 -5.21 17.51 -6.28
N LYS A 149 -4.04 16.97 -6.66
CA LYS A 149 -3.97 15.78 -7.52
C LYS A 149 -4.64 14.54 -6.89
N LEU A 150 -4.49 14.35 -5.58
CA LEU A 150 -5.16 13.26 -4.86
C LEU A 150 -6.69 13.42 -4.86
N ASP A 151 -7.19 14.62 -4.66
CA ASP A 151 -8.63 14.90 -4.68
C ASP A 151 -9.20 14.75 -6.09
N ASP A 152 -8.52 15.30 -7.09
CA ASP A 152 -8.88 15.19 -8.50
C ASP A 152 -8.90 13.72 -8.95
N TRP A 153 -7.90 12.94 -8.54
CA TRP A 153 -7.88 11.50 -8.81
C TRP A 153 -9.13 10.81 -8.25
N LYS A 154 -9.48 11.07 -6.98
CA LYS A 154 -10.66 10.48 -6.34
C LYS A 154 -11.97 10.91 -7.03
N ASN A 155 -12.08 12.19 -7.39
CA ASN A 155 -13.27 12.78 -7.99
C ASN A 155 -13.46 12.36 -9.46
N SER A 156 -12.38 12.04 -10.16
CA SER A 156 -12.39 11.63 -11.57
C SER A 156 -12.57 10.13 -11.80
N LEU A 157 -12.70 9.33 -10.73
CA LEU A 157 -12.90 7.89 -10.88
C LEU A 157 -14.18 7.57 -11.69
N PRO A 158 -14.11 6.64 -12.65
CA PRO A 158 -15.28 6.23 -13.43
C PRO A 158 -16.32 5.57 -12.53
N GLU A 159 -17.59 5.58 -12.96
CA GLU A 159 -18.70 5.07 -12.15
C GLU A 159 -18.46 3.63 -11.65
N CYS A 160 -17.88 2.74 -12.46
CA CYS A 160 -17.59 1.37 -12.07
C CYS A 160 -16.56 1.22 -10.93
N LEU A 161 -15.77 2.27 -10.65
CA LEU A 161 -14.78 2.32 -9.57
C LEU A 161 -15.21 3.22 -8.40
N GLN A 162 -16.43 3.77 -8.44
CA GLN A 162 -16.98 4.54 -7.33
C GLN A 162 -17.34 3.62 -6.15
N PRO A 163 -17.21 4.07 -4.89
CA PRO A 163 -17.46 3.24 -3.69
C PRO A 163 -18.76 2.44 -3.71
N LYS A 164 -19.85 3.04 -4.21
CA LYS A 164 -21.18 2.41 -4.32
C LYS A 164 -21.21 1.15 -5.22
N ASN A 165 -20.24 1.02 -6.13
CA ASN A 165 -20.20 -0.03 -7.15
C ASN A 165 -19.06 -1.03 -6.96
N LEU A 166 -18.25 -0.89 -5.89
CA LEU A 166 -17.13 -1.78 -5.64
C LEU A 166 -17.65 -3.16 -5.26
N VAL A 167 -17.22 -4.19 -5.99
CA VAL A 167 -17.56 -5.59 -5.73
C VAL A 167 -16.30 -6.40 -5.48
N PHE A 168 -15.25 -6.20 -6.27
CA PHE A 168 -14.12 -7.11 -6.34
C PHE A 168 -12.91 -6.68 -5.49
N PRO A 169 -12.09 -7.65 -5.00
CA PRO A 169 -10.84 -7.37 -4.29
C PRO A 169 -9.94 -6.36 -5.01
N LEU A 170 -9.74 -6.53 -6.33
CA LEU A 170 -8.90 -5.64 -7.15
C LEU A 170 -9.37 -4.18 -7.20
N GLN A 171 -10.68 -3.95 -7.01
CA GLN A 171 -11.26 -2.61 -7.00
C GLN A 171 -11.13 -2.01 -5.61
N LEU A 172 -11.35 -2.81 -4.56
CA LEU A 172 -11.12 -2.41 -3.17
C LEU A 172 -9.64 -2.06 -2.94
N SER A 173 -8.70 -2.82 -3.49
CA SER A 173 -7.27 -2.57 -3.34
C SER A 173 -6.84 -1.20 -3.89
N LEU A 174 -7.53 -0.68 -4.91
CA LEU A 174 -7.29 0.65 -5.44
C LEU A 174 -7.59 1.73 -4.39
N HIS A 175 -8.72 1.59 -3.70
CA HIS A 175 -9.13 2.52 -2.63
C HIS A 175 -8.25 2.36 -1.39
N VAL A 176 -7.82 1.13 -1.07
CA VAL A 176 -6.83 0.87 -0.01
C VAL A 176 -5.55 1.65 -0.26
N GLN A 177 -4.98 1.54 -1.47
CA GLN A 177 -3.74 2.24 -1.82
C GLN A 177 -3.91 3.76 -1.78
N TYR A 178 -5.07 4.28 -2.20
CA TYR A 178 -5.38 5.70 -2.08
C TYR A 178 -5.41 6.15 -0.62
N GLN A 179 -6.11 5.43 0.27
CA GLN A 179 -6.15 5.81 1.68
C GLN A 179 -4.78 5.71 2.34
N GLN A 180 -3.98 4.70 2.04
CA GLN A 180 -2.61 4.57 2.55
C GLN A 180 -1.72 5.72 2.09
N LEU A 181 -1.81 6.12 0.81
CA LEU A 181 -1.09 7.27 0.28
C LEU A 181 -1.53 8.57 0.97
N LEU A 182 -2.83 8.78 1.11
CA LEU A 182 -3.37 9.96 1.77
C LEU A 182 -2.94 10.02 3.23
N MET A 183 -2.96 8.89 3.95
CA MET A 183 -2.48 8.82 5.33
C MET A 183 -1.00 9.21 5.43
N GLY A 184 -0.12 8.60 4.62
CA GLY A 184 1.30 8.93 4.61
C GLY A 184 1.57 10.39 4.23
N PHE A 185 0.84 10.90 3.23
CA PHE A 185 0.92 12.30 2.82
C PHE A 185 0.48 13.26 3.93
N MET A 186 -0.66 13.02 4.58
CA MET A 186 -1.13 13.89 5.65
C MET A 186 -0.21 13.85 6.88
N GLN A 187 0.45 12.72 7.16
CA GLN A 187 1.51 12.68 8.19
C GLN A 187 2.70 13.59 7.85
N ILE A 188 3.10 13.68 6.57
CA ILE A 188 4.11 14.63 6.12
C ILE A 188 3.63 16.07 6.37
N VAL A 189 2.38 16.38 6.01
CA VAL A 189 1.79 17.71 6.22
C VAL A 189 1.77 18.09 7.70
N LEU A 190 1.38 17.18 8.59
CA LEU A 190 1.33 17.41 10.03
C LEU A 190 2.70 17.70 10.66
N LYS A 191 3.78 17.14 10.08
CA LYS A 191 5.16 17.40 10.50
C LYS A 191 5.78 18.63 9.84
N SER A 192 5.13 19.20 8.83
CA SER A 192 5.61 20.41 8.17
C SER A 192 5.35 21.66 9.00
N GLU A 193 6.18 22.68 8.82
CA GLU A 193 5.96 24.02 9.39
C GLU A 193 4.70 24.71 8.81
N HIS A 194 4.16 24.17 7.71
CA HIS A 194 3.02 24.72 6.99
C HIS A 194 1.66 24.20 7.47
N LYS A 195 1.60 23.28 8.46
CA LYS A 195 0.37 22.59 8.87
C LYS A 195 -0.80 23.53 9.21
N GLU A 196 -0.50 24.72 9.76
CA GLU A 196 -1.50 25.73 10.17
C GLU A 196 -1.74 26.80 9.09
N SER A 197 -1.11 26.68 7.92
CA SER A 197 -1.26 27.70 6.87
C SER A 197 -2.69 27.73 6.33
N PRO A 198 -3.26 28.93 6.07
CA PRO A 198 -4.58 29.07 5.45
C PRO A 198 -4.72 28.34 4.11
N GLN A 199 -3.63 28.20 3.35
CA GLN A 199 -3.63 27.47 2.07
C GLN A 199 -3.82 25.96 2.28
N ILE A 200 -3.23 25.41 3.35
CA ILE A 200 -3.39 24.00 3.73
C ILE A 200 -4.84 23.74 4.19
N LEU A 201 -5.39 24.65 4.99
CA LEU A 201 -6.80 24.58 5.40
C LEU A 201 -7.74 24.63 4.17
N ALA A 202 -7.46 25.51 3.21
CA ALA A 202 -8.25 25.64 1.99
C ALA A 202 -8.20 24.36 1.12
N VAL A 203 -7.02 23.80 0.86
CA VAL A 203 -6.89 22.56 0.06
C VAL A 203 -7.44 21.33 0.80
N CYS A 204 -7.55 21.39 2.13
CA CYS A 204 -8.24 20.40 2.95
C CYS A 204 -9.75 20.67 3.08
N SER A 205 -10.33 21.48 2.20
CA SER A 205 -11.76 21.81 2.19
C SER A 205 -12.26 22.41 3.52
N GLY A 206 -11.42 23.24 4.16
CA GLY A 206 -11.71 23.87 5.44
C GLY A 206 -11.53 22.97 6.66
N LYS A 207 -11.04 21.74 6.48
CA LYS A 207 -10.76 20.80 7.58
C LYS A 207 -9.32 20.90 8.04
N ALA A 208 -9.09 20.73 9.35
CA ALA A 208 -7.74 20.58 9.88
C ALA A 208 -7.05 19.34 9.28
N PRO A 209 -5.73 19.36 9.02
CA PRO A 209 -5.00 18.20 8.50
C PRO A 209 -5.18 16.92 9.33
N GLU A 210 -5.29 17.05 10.66
CA GLU A 210 -5.57 15.96 11.60
C GLU A 210 -6.92 15.30 11.31
N THR A 211 -7.95 16.11 11.03
CA THR A 211 -9.28 15.62 10.67
C THR A 211 -9.23 14.81 9.37
N VAL A 212 -8.49 15.30 8.36
CA VAL A 212 -8.36 14.60 7.07
C VAL A 212 -7.61 13.27 7.24
N LEU A 213 -6.54 13.25 8.05
CA LEU A 213 -5.83 12.02 8.38
C LEU A 213 -6.74 11.01 9.11
N ASN A 214 -7.54 11.48 10.07
CA ASN A 214 -8.47 10.63 10.80
C ASN A 214 -9.57 10.07 9.89
N GLU A 215 -10.13 10.89 8.98
CA GLU A 215 -11.09 10.43 7.97
C GLU A 215 -10.49 9.36 7.05
N ALA A 216 -9.20 9.49 6.68
CA ALA A 216 -8.50 8.48 5.89
C ALA A 216 -8.32 7.17 6.66
N LYS A 217 -7.96 7.23 7.95
CA LYS A 217 -7.91 6.04 8.86
C LYS A 217 -9.26 5.33 8.92
N ILE A 218 -10.35 6.08 9.17
CA ILE A 218 -11.73 5.55 9.24
C ILE A 218 -12.13 4.90 7.91
N MET A 219 -11.80 5.54 6.80
CA MET A 219 -12.14 5.01 5.47
C MET A 219 -11.35 3.73 5.16
N LEU A 220 -10.06 3.67 5.51
CA LEU A 220 -9.26 2.46 5.37
C LEU A 220 -9.83 1.30 6.20
N GLU A 221 -10.19 1.56 7.46
CA GLU A 221 -10.86 0.57 8.31
C GLU A 221 -12.19 0.11 7.70
N THR A 222 -13.00 1.04 7.21
CA THR A 222 -14.28 0.74 6.56
C THR A 222 -14.09 -0.20 5.36
N ILE A 223 -13.07 0.07 4.52
CA ILE A 223 -12.73 -0.77 3.38
C ILE A 223 -12.31 -2.18 3.85
N MET A 224 -11.52 -2.29 4.93
CA MET A 224 -11.13 -3.60 5.49
C MET A 224 -12.31 -4.40 6.03
N ARG A 225 -13.26 -3.76 6.72
CA ARG A 225 -14.49 -4.42 7.19
C ARG A 225 -15.37 -4.88 6.03
N LEU A 226 -15.50 -4.07 4.97
CA LEU A 226 -16.21 -4.45 3.75
C LEU A 226 -15.53 -5.61 3.03
N TYR A 227 -14.20 -5.58 2.93
CA TYR A 227 -13.40 -6.64 2.35
C TYR A 227 -13.64 -7.96 3.10
N TYR A 228 -13.50 -7.95 4.42
CA TYR A 228 -13.73 -9.12 5.26
C TYR A 228 -15.13 -9.70 5.07
N THR A 229 -16.15 -8.85 5.08
CA THR A 229 -17.56 -9.28 4.99
C THR A 229 -17.88 -9.96 3.66
N ARG A 230 -17.21 -9.55 2.57
CA ARG A 230 -17.49 -10.06 1.22
C ARG A 230 -16.54 -11.16 0.76
N HIS A 231 -15.27 -11.07 1.15
CA HIS A 231 -14.18 -11.85 0.57
C HIS A 231 -13.40 -12.65 1.60
N ASN A 232 -13.69 -12.50 2.90
CA ASN A 232 -12.90 -13.01 4.01
C ASN A 232 -11.40 -12.65 3.89
N PHE A 233 -10.51 -13.33 4.61
CA PHE A 233 -9.06 -13.10 4.56
C PHE A 233 -8.26 -14.38 4.25
N GLU A 234 -8.91 -15.44 3.76
CA GLU A 234 -8.27 -16.75 3.53
C GLU A 234 -7.35 -16.77 2.30
N PHE A 235 -7.59 -15.90 1.31
CA PHE A 235 -6.81 -15.88 0.07
C PHE A 235 -5.67 -14.87 0.12
N TYR A 236 -4.52 -15.24 -0.47
CA TYR A 236 -3.37 -14.37 -0.64
C TYR A 236 -3.76 -12.98 -1.21
N ASP A 237 -3.61 -11.94 -0.39
CA ASP A 237 -3.67 -10.54 -0.83
C ASP A 237 -2.71 -9.67 0.01
N PRO A 238 -1.51 -9.34 -0.51
CA PRO A 238 -0.53 -8.57 0.23
C PRO A 238 -1.00 -7.17 0.56
N TRP A 239 -1.84 -6.55 -0.29
CA TRP A 239 -2.34 -5.20 -0.04
C TRP A 239 -3.25 -5.14 1.19
N ILE A 240 -4.02 -6.19 1.41
CA ILE A 240 -4.89 -6.31 2.57
C ILE A 240 -4.07 -6.51 3.85
N ALA A 241 -3.08 -7.40 3.85
CA ALA A 241 -2.21 -7.55 5.03
C ALA A 241 -1.50 -6.24 5.39
N PHE A 242 -1.06 -5.48 4.39
CA PHE A 242 -0.41 -4.19 4.61
C PHE A 242 -1.39 -3.15 5.16
N ALA A 243 -2.63 -3.14 4.69
CA ALA A 243 -3.70 -2.30 5.22
C ALA A 243 -4.05 -2.67 6.67
N LEU A 244 -4.19 -3.96 6.97
CA LEU A 244 -4.46 -4.47 8.32
C LEU A 244 -3.33 -4.10 9.30
N THR A 245 -2.07 -4.18 8.84
CA THR A 245 -0.91 -3.75 9.62
C THR A 245 -0.97 -2.24 9.91
N ALA A 246 -1.26 -1.43 8.89
CA ALA A 246 -1.35 0.03 9.04
C ALA A 246 -2.44 0.45 10.04
N ILE A 247 -3.65 -0.10 9.92
CA ILE A 247 -4.74 0.23 10.85
C ILE A 247 -4.50 -0.37 12.24
N GLY A 248 -3.93 -1.58 12.32
CA GLY A 248 -3.61 -2.23 13.59
C GLY A 248 -2.62 -1.42 14.39
N ASN A 249 -1.49 -1.02 13.78
CA ASN A 249 -0.48 -0.20 14.44
C ASN A 249 -1.01 1.20 14.79
N ALA A 250 -1.84 1.81 13.94
CA ALA A 250 -2.48 3.09 14.26
C ALA A 250 -3.36 2.98 15.50
N VAL A 251 -4.14 1.90 15.62
CA VAL A 251 -5.01 1.67 16.78
C VAL A 251 -4.22 1.34 18.05
N VAL A 252 -3.11 0.61 17.94
CA VAL A 252 -2.20 0.40 19.08
C VAL A 252 -1.71 1.74 19.63
N ALA A 253 -1.32 2.67 18.75
CA ALA A 253 -0.91 4.01 19.18
C ALA A 253 -2.07 4.79 19.81
N ASP A 254 -3.26 4.79 19.18
CA ASP A 254 -4.44 5.51 19.69
C ASP A 254 -4.90 4.95 21.07
N LEU A 255 -4.76 3.65 21.34
CA LEU A 255 -5.01 3.00 22.64
C LEU A 255 -3.89 3.26 23.68
N ALA A 256 -2.66 3.53 23.24
CA ALA A 256 -1.57 3.90 24.12
C ALA A 256 -1.75 5.32 24.67
N GLU A 257 -2.20 6.25 23.82
CA GLU A 257 -2.41 7.67 24.15
C GLU A 257 -3.72 7.91 24.91
N GLY A 258 -4.77 7.15 24.62
CA GLY A 258 -6.13 7.43 25.10
C GLY A 258 -6.53 6.75 26.42
N SER A 259 -5.78 6.97 27.50
CA SER A 259 -6.09 6.37 28.82
C SER A 259 -7.48 6.71 29.38
N ASP A 260 -8.10 7.80 28.90
CA ASP A 260 -9.44 8.28 29.29
C ASP A 260 -10.47 8.25 28.14
N ASN A 261 -10.24 7.46 27.09
CA ASN A 261 -11.19 7.36 25.97
C ASN A 261 -12.56 6.82 26.43
N ASP A 262 -13.63 7.31 25.80
CA ASP A 262 -14.98 6.76 25.95
C ASP A 262 -14.94 5.22 25.78
N PRO A 263 -15.58 4.44 26.69
CA PRO A 263 -15.65 2.99 26.57
C PRO A 263 -16.09 2.48 25.19
N GLN A 264 -16.98 3.21 24.50
CA GLN A 264 -17.45 2.85 23.16
C GLN A 264 -16.36 3.05 22.10
N ILE A 265 -15.55 4.10 22.21
CA ILE A 265 -14.39 4.35 21.34
C ILE A 265 -13.35 3.24 21.55
N THR A 266 -13.05 2.93 22.81
CA THR A 266 -12.12 1.85 23.18
C THR A 266 -12.59 0.49 22.64
N ALA A 267 -13.89 0.20 22.69
CA ALA A 267 -14.46 -1.01 22.11
C ALA A 267 -14.33 -1.05 20.57
N GLY A 268 -14.50 0.09 19.90
CA GLY A 268 -14.28 0.24 18.46
C GLY A 268 -12.84 -0.10 18.07
N TYR A 269 -11.87 0.50 18.78
CA TYR A 269 -10.44 0.21 18.59
C TYR A 269 -10.10 -1.27 18.80
N ARG A 270 -10.58 -1.88 19.89
CA ARG A 270 -10.38 -3.32 20.13
C ARG A 270 -10.99 -4.18 19.03
N SER A 271 -12.15 -3.81 18.49
CA SER A 271 -12.73 -4.50 17.33
C SER A 271 -11.82 -4.43 16.10
N THR A 272 -11.19 -3.29 15.86
CA THR A 272 -10.23 -3.12 14.75
C THR A 272 -8.96 -3.94 14.96
N LEU A 273 -8.43 -4.01 16.20
CA LEU A 273 -7.30 -4.89 16.52
C LEU A 273 -7.62 -6.36 16.28
N ILE A 274 -8.80 -6.82 16.70
CA ILE A 274 -9.25 -8.19 16.46
C ILE A 274 -9.32 -8.46 14.95
N LEU A 275 -9.93 -7.56 14.17
CA LEU A 275 -10.01 -7.70 12.71
C LEU A 275 -8.61 -7.79 12.08
N ALA A 276 -7.68 -6.91 12.47
CA ALA A 276 -6.32 -6.88 11.98
C ALA A 276 -5.55 -8.16 12.31
N ALA A 277 -5.58 -8.60 13.57
CA ALA A 277 -4.91 -9.81 14.02
C ALA A 277 -5.48 -11.07 13.37
N GLN A 278 -6.81 -11.19 13.25
CA GLN A 278 -7.46 -12.30 12.56
C GLN A 278 -7.05 -12.33 11.08
N GLY A 279 -7.14 -11.19 10.39
CA GLY A 279 -6.80 -11.12 8.98
C GLY A 279 -5.33 -11.44 8.71
N LEU A 280 -4.40 -10.90 9.51
CA LEU A 280 -2.99 -11.22 9.40
C LEU A 280 -2.71 -12.70 9.71
N SER A 281 -3.41 -13.30 10.68
CA SER A 281 -3.28 -14.74 10.97
C SER A 281 -3.77 -15.63 9.81
N LYS A 282 -4.81 -15.21 9.09
CA LYS A 282 -5.29 -15.92 7.89
C LYS A 282 -4.32 -15.74 6.71
N GLN A 283 -3.85 -14.51 6.49
CA GLN A 283 -2.87 -14.20 5.46
C GLN A 283 -1.51 -14.92 5.70
N ALA A 284 -1.11 -15.14 6.96
CA ALA A 284 0.12 -15.86 7.33
C ALA A 284 0.19 -17.31 6.80
N ARG A 285 -0.97 -17.91 6.48
CA ARG A 285 -1.06 -19.24 5.86
C ARG A 285 -0.67 -19.24 4.38
N ASN A 286 -0.68 -18.07 3.74
CA ASN A 286 -0.42 -17.92 2.31
C ASN A 286 1.01 -17.51 2.02
N TYR A 287 1.64 -16.71 2.89
CA TYR A 287 3.01 -16.22 2.71
C TYR A 287 3.62 -15.73 4.03
N HIS A 288 4.95 -15.84 4.14
CA HIS A 288 5.67 -15.64 5.40
C HIS A 288 5.65 -14.19 5.90
N VAL A 289 5.68 -13.19 5.01
CA VAL A 289 5.68 -11.78 5.44
C VAL A 289 4.47 -11.47 6.31
N SER A 290 3.28 -12.00 5.96
CA SER A 290 2.11 -11.78 6.81
C SER A 290 2.22 -12.39 8.20
N ARG A 291 3.01 -13.46 8.38
CA ARG A 291 3.29 -14.03 9.70
C ARG A 291 4.14 -13.09 10.54
N LEU A 292 5.17 -12.51 9.91
CA LEU A 292 6.02 -11.50 10.54
C LEU A 292 5.21 -10.26 10.97
N LEU A 293 4.29 -9.81 10.11
CA LEU A 293 3.38 -8.71 10.43
C LEU A 293 2.42 -9.08 11.57
N ALA A 294 1.91 -10.32 11.62
CA ALA A 294 1.05 -10.79 12.71
C ALA A 294 1.79 -10.79 14.06
N ILE A 295 3.03 -11.30 14.08
CA ILE A 295 3.89 -11.33 15.26
C ILE A 295 4.19 -9.91 15.72
N GLN A 296 4.61 -9.03 14.81
CA GLN A 296 4.90 -7.64 15.12
C GLN A 296 3.68 -6.95 15.74
N LEU A 297 2.50 -7.08 15.13
CA LEU A 297 1.29 -6.42 15.61
C LEU A 297 0.91 -6.92 17.01
N GLN A 298 0.93 -8.24 17.25
CA GLN A 298 0.61 -8.80 18.57
C GLN A 298 1.62 -8.37 19.65
N LYS A 299 2.92 -8.28 19.32
CA LYS A 299 3.95 -7.78 20.25
C LYS A 299 3.80 -6.30 20.60
N ALA A 300 3.18 -5.50 19.74
CA ALA A 300 2.96 -4.08 19.98
C ALA A 300 1.76 -3.82 20.93
N MET A 301 0.91 -4.81 21.18
CA MET A 301 -0.29 -4.64 22.02
C MET A 301 0.05 -4.63 23.52
N LYS A 302 -0.74 -3.88 24.30
CA LYS A 302 -0.76 -4.02 25.77
C LYS A 302 -1.24 -5.43 26.16
N PRO A 303 -0.83 -5.97 27.32
CA PRO A 303 -1.22 -7.32 27.74
C PRO A 303 -2.73 -7.57 27.75
N GLU A 304 -3.54 -6.59 28.20
CA GLU A 304 -5.01 -6.68 28.20
C GLU A 304 -5.62 -6.78 26.79
N ASP A 305 -5.11 -6.00 25.84
CA ASP A 305 -5.61 -6.01 24.46
C ASP A 305 -5.14 -7.27 23.73
N LEU A 306 -3.91 -7.73 23.99
CA LEU A 306 -3.40 -9.00 23.48
C LEU A 306 -4.23 -10.18 23.96
N GLN A 307 -4.55 -10.23 25.26
CA GLN A 307 -5.39 -11.28 25.84
C GLN A 307 -6.76 -11.32 25.16
N LEU A 308 -7.39 -10.16 24.96
CA LEU A 308 -8.66 -10.07 24.23
C LEU A 308 -8.52 -10.57 22.80
N VAL A 309 -7.51 -10.12 22.06
CA VAL A 309 -7.27 -10.53 20.67
C VAL A 309 -7.06 -12.05 20.55
N GLN A 310 -6.34 -12.66 21.50
CA GLN A 310 -6.09 -14.10 21.52
C GLN A 310 -7.35 -14.95 21.79
N THR A 311 -8.45 -14.36 22.24
CA THR A 311 -9.75 -15.06 22.29
C THR A 311 -10.41 -15.22 20.90
N HIS A 312 -9.95 -14.45 19.90
CA HIS A 312 -10.54 -14.39 18.57
C HIS A 312 -9.57 -14.74 17.43
N ALA A 313 -8.27 -14.55 17.62
CA ALA A 313 -7.21 -14.86 16.67
C ALA A 313 -6.21 -15.84 17.29
N MET A 314 -5.56 -16.65 16.45
CA MET A 314 -4.47 -17.50 16.93
C MET A 314 -3.33 -16.62 17.43
N ALA A 315 -2.68 -17.02 18.53
CA ALA A 315 -1.43 -16.43 18.94
C ALA A 315 -0.45 -16.52 17.77
N ALA A 316 0.15 -15.39 17.40
CA ALA A 316 1.13 -15.35 16.34
C ALA A 316 2.44 -15.91 16.89
N TYR A 317 2.89 -17.02 16.33
CA TYR A 317 4.17 -17.64 16.66
C TYR A 317 4.93 -17.99 15.38
N MET A 318 6.20 -18.27 15.55
CA MET A 318 7.10 -18.78 14.53
C MET A 318 7.65 -20.10 15.04
N GLU A 319 7.65 -21.13 14.20
CA GLU A 319 8.31 -22.39 14.53
C GLU A 319 9.83 -22.21 14.38
N ASP A 320 10.63 -22.92 15.18
CA ASP A 320 12.09 -22.73 15.24
C ASP A 320 12.77 -22.97 13.87
N ASP A 321 12.29 -23.96 13.12
CA ASP A 321 12.77 -24.28 11.77
C ASP A 321 12.41 -23.18 10.76
N GLU A 322 11.21 -22.62 10.87
CA GLU A 322 10.78 -21.48 10.08
C GLU A 322 11.57 -20.22 10.43
N GLN A 323 11.90 -20.01 11.71
CA GLN A 323 12.69 -18.88 12.17
C GLN A 323 14.10 -18.90 11.57
N ALA A 324 14.72 -20.08 11.50
CA ALA A 324 16.00 -20.26 10.83
C ALA A 324 15.90 -19.93 9.33
N LEU A 325 14.87 -20.42 8.64
CA LEU A 325 14.65 -20.15 7.21
C LEU A 325 14.39 -18.67 6.92
N ILE A 326 13.62 -17.99 7.79
CA ILE A 326 13.35 -16.55 7.66
C ILE A 326 14.63 -15.74 7.91
N ALA A 327 15.42 -16.10 8.92
CA ALA A 327 16.70 -15.42 9.16
C ALA A 327 17.68 -15.62 8.00
N GLU A 328 17.67 -16.79 7.35
CA GLU A 328 18.54 -17.09 6.20
C GLU A 328 18.05 -16.40 4.90
N HIS A 329 16.73 -16.28 4.70
CA HIS A 329 16.17 -15.92 3.39
C HIS A 329 15.39 -14.59 3.37
N SER A 330 15.10 -13.98 4.51
CA SER A 330 14.36 -12.71 4.61
C SER A 330 15.27 -11.57 5.09
N ASP A 331 15.88 -10.86 4.15
CA ASP A 331 16.53 -9.56 4.40
C ASP A 331 15.57 -8.42 4.03
N SER A 332 14.40 -8.41 4.66
CA SER A 332 13.36 -7.47 4.25
C SER A 332 13.66 -6.06 4.72
N LEU A 333 13.87 -5.15 3.75
CA LEU A 333 14.15 -3.74 4.02
C LEU A 333 12.88 -2.90 4.13
N TRP A 334 11.72 -3.56 4.23
CA TRP A 334 10.45 -2.88 4.12
C TRP A 334 10.10 -2.11 5.41
N PRO A 335 9.86 -0.79 5.36
CA PRO A 335 9.40 -0.02 6.52
C PRO A 335 7.96 -0.41 6.86
N ILE A 336 7.70 -0.77 8.12
CA ILE A 336 6.38 -1.27 8.53
C ILE A 336 5.32 -0.15 8.48
N PRO A 337 4.21 -0.35 7.75
CA PRO A 337 3.10 0.61 7.72
C PRO A 337 2.52 0.90 9.10
N GLY A 338 2.29 2.18 9.40
CA GLY A 338 1.75 2.63 10.68
C GLY A 338 2.80 2.81 11.79
N LEU A 339 4.01 2.28 11.62
CA LEU A 339 5.16 2.56 12.51
C LEU A 339 6.19 3.47 11.84
N ALA A 340 6.45 3.25 10.55
CA ALA A 340 7.41 4.03 9.78
C ALA A 340 6.84 5.40 9.42
N VAL A 341 7.64 6.45 9.63
CA VAL A 341 7.31 7.82 9.20
C VAL A 341 8.19 8.19 8.01
N MET A 342 7.56 8.65 6.92
CA MET A 342 8.26 8.99 5.66
C MET A 342 9.33 10.07 5.78
N THR A 343 9.27 10.93 6.82
CA THR A 343 10.26 12.00 7.07
C THR A 343 11.41 11.56 7.96
N GLU A 344 11.42 10.30 8.41
CA GLU A 344 12.42 9.76 9.33
C GLU A 344 13.19 8.61 8.69
N ASP A 345 14.36 8.29 9.25
CA ASP A 345 15.13 7.13 8.80
C ASP A 345 14.34 5.83 9.07
N PRO A 346 13.97 5.06 8.02
CA PRO A 346 13.19 3.85 8.22
C PRO A 346 13.96 2.72 8.89
N GLU A 347 15.30 2.77 9.04
CA GLU A 347 16.11 1.64 9.55
C GLU A 347 15.47 0.98 10.79
N ARG A 348 15.10 1.75 11.81
CA ARG A 348 14.52 1.20 13.06
C ARG A 348 13.16 0.53 12.90
N THR A 349 12.43 0.86 11.84
CA THR A 349 11.07 0.37 11.57
C THR A 349 11.04 -0.63 10.42
N ARG A 350 12.20 -1.07 9.93
CA ARG A 350 12.30 -2.13 8.93
C ARG A 350 11.94 -3.48 9.53
N LEU A 351 11.21 -4.27 8.76
CA LEU A 351 10.75 -5.59 9.15
C LEU A 351 11.89 -6.48 9.67
N LYS A 352 13.05 -6.51 9.00
CA LYS A 352 14.20 -7.32 9.43
C LYS A 352 14.73 -6.99 10.84
N ASN A 353 14.71 -5.71 11.22
CA ASN A 353 15.28 -5.29 12.50
C ASN A 353 14.35 -5.65 13.67
N LEU A 354 13.05 -5.77 13.39
CA LEU A 354 12.06 -6.25 14.35
C LEU A 354 12.10 -7.79 14.51
N ILE A 355 12.63 -8.51 13.51
CA ILE A 355 12.91 -9.95 13.59
C ILE A 355 14.21 -10.20 14.37
N ALA A 356 15.25 -9.39 14.16
CA ALA A 356 16.49 -9.51 14.93
C ALA A 356 16.26 -9.32 16.45
N GLY A 357 15.35 -8.42 16.85
CA GLY A 357 14.92 -8.31 18.25
C GLY A 357 14.20 -9.56 18.80
N VAL A 358 13.76 -10.50 17.95
CA VAL A 358 13.28 -11.83 18.36
C VAL A 358 14.46 -12.71 18.79
N GLN A 359 15.60 -12.61 18.12
CA GLN A 359 16.80 -13.41 18.41
C GLN A 359 17.43 -13.06 19.77
N ASP A 360 17.38 -11.79 20.17
CA ASP A 360 17.99 -11.34 21.43
C ASP A 360 17.16 -11.66 22.69
N LEU A 361 15.84 -11.89 22.54
CA LEU A 361 14.94 -12.18 23.66
C LEU A 361 14.91 -13.66 24.06
N ASP A 362 15.17 -14.59 23.12
CA ASP A 362 15.26 -16.02 23.42
C ASP A 362 16.62 -16.42 24.03
N MET A 363 17.63 -15.55 23.98
CA MET A 363 18.92 -15.78 24.66
C MET A 363 18.98 -15.23 26.10
N GLN A 364 17.95 -14.51 26.58
CA GLN A 364 17.91 -13.97 27.94
C GLN A 364 17.06 -14.81 28.91
N SER A 365 16.52 -15.93 28.46
CA SER A 365 15.70 -16.86 29.25
C SER A 365 16.42 -18.18 29.62
N VAL A 366 17.76 -18.20 29.55
CA VAL A 366 18.60 -19.33 30.02
C VAL A 366 19.24 -19.05 31.37
#